data_AF-A0A1E5H1C2-F1
#
_entry.id   AF-A0A1E5H1C2-F1
#
_cell.length_a   1.000
_cell.length_b   1.000
_cell.length_c   1.000
_cell.angle_alpha   90.00
_cell.angle_beta   90.00
_cell.angle_gamma   90.00
#
_symmetry.space_group_name_H-M   'P 1'
#
loop_
_entity.id
_entity.type
_entity.pdbx_description
1 polymer ?
#
loop_
_entity_poly.entity_id
_entity_poly.type
_entity_poly.pdbx_seq_one_letter_code
_entity_poly.pdbx_strand_id
1 'polypeptide(L)'
;MINKPPEFCFSISYIELAANLETSIKGFKMLSENKLEERIVQYTIEAKTNDQLLFFEPELEVNVKRDTYYHIRPPSETSYLVFTQSISGPSFTNVENECLSIAESIGTNGFILLKNKAPCVAFLKKDKRWYWLPLQPYSQLPVMQTELLPFGEINEGEEFFTTFLKT
;
A
#
# COMPACT_ATOMS: atom_id res chain seq x y z
N MET A 1 -14.95 -13.33 -25.60
CA MET A 1 -13.80 -12.84 -24.82
C MET A 1 -14.08 -13.18 -23.37
N ILE A 2 -13.25 -14.00 -22.74
CA ILE A 2 -13.38 -14.26 -21.30
C ILE A 2 -12.77 -13.05 -20.60
N ASN A 3 -13.60 -12.23 -19.96
CA ASN A 3 -13.09 -11.14 -19.12
C ASN A 3 -12.33 -11.79 -17.96
N LYS A 4 -11.01 -11.82 -18.07
CA LYS A 4 -10.15 -12.19 -16.95
C LYS A 4 -10.46 -11.19 -15.82
N PRO A 5 -10.75 -11.66 -14.60
CA PRO A 5 -11.02 -10.74 -13.49
C PRO A 5 -9.81 -9.81 -13.31
N PRO A 6 -10.04 -8.55 -12.91
CA PRO A 6 -8.95 -7.62 -12.63
C PRO A 6 -8.01 -8.22 -11.58
N GLU A 7 -6.70 -8.08 -11.83
CA GLU A 7 -5.67 -8.56 -10.91
C GLU A 7 -5.45 -7.50 -9.84
N PHE A 8 -5.69 -7.86 -8.58
CA PHE A 8 -5.46 -6.98 -7.44
C PHE A 8 -4.15 -7.31 -6.76
N CYS A 9 -3.54 -6.30 -6.17
CA CYS A 9 -2.32 -6.49 -5.41
C CYS A 9 -2.29 -5.56 -4.20
N PHE A 10 -2.04 -6.14 -3.04
CA PHE A 10 -1.68 -5.42 -1.83
C PHE A 10 -0.23 -4.93 -1.98
N SER A 11 0.01 -3.65 -1.76
CA SER A 11 1.34 -3.04 -1.94
C SER A 11 1.72 -2.14 -0.77
N ILE A 12 2.94 -2.32 -0.27
CA ILE A 12 3.61 -1.39 0.64
C ILE A 12 4.87 -0.92 -0.08
N SER A 13 4.83 0.29 -0.66
CA SER A 13 6.02 1.00 -1.14
C SER A 13 6.37 2.07 -0.10
N TYR A 14 7.40 1.83 0.71
CA TYR A 14 7.64 2.63 1.92
C TYR A 14 7.85 4.11 1.61
N ILE A 15 8.75 4.43 0.66
CA ILE A 15 9.06 5.83 0.34
C ILE A 15 7.87 6.54 -0.29
N GLU A 16 7.10 5.87 -1.15
CA GLU A 16 5.93 6.47 -1.80
C GLU A 16 4.81 6.71 -0.79
N LEU A 17 4.58 5.75 0.11
CA LEU A 17 3.61 5.91 1.19
C LEU A 17 4.03 7.03 2.15
N ALA A 18 5.29 7.08 2.56
CA ALA A 18 5.78 8.13 3.44
C ALA A 18 5.71 9.51 2.77
N ALA A 19 6.22 9.63 1.55
CA ALA A 19 6.26 10.88 0.80
C ALA A 19 4.87 11.41 0.46
N ASN A 20 3.91 10.53 0.12
CA ASN A 20 2.56 10.94 -0.25
C ASN A 20 1.66 11.14 0.97
N LEU A 21 1.72 10.24 1.97
CA LEU A 21 0.74 10.26 3.07
C LEU A 21 1.19 11.09 4.27
N GLU A 22 2.47 11.08 4.66
CA GLU A 22 2.92 11.84 5.85
C GLU A 22 2.90 13.35 5.62
N THR A 23 3.16 13.77 4.39
CA THR A 23 3.10 15.18 3.97
C THR A 23 1.67 15.67 3.81
N SER A 24 0.76 14.79 3.39
CA SER A 24 -0.59 15.18 2.99
C SER A 24 -1.64 14.97 4.06
N ILE A 25 -1.39 14.11 5.06
CA ILE A 25 -2.41 13.73 6.06
C ILE A 25 -1.99 14.17 7.47
N LYS A 26 -2.87 14.91 8.14
CA LYS A 26 -2.66 15.45 9.48
C LYS A 26 -2.47 14.33 10.51
N GLY A 27 -1.32 14.37 11.17
CA GLY A 27 -0.99 13.43 12.26
C GLY A 27 -0.81 11.99 11.80
N PHE A 28 -0.68 11.73 10.49
CA PHE A 28 -0.29 10.43 9.98
C PHE A 28 1.24 10.29 10.00
N LYS A 29 1.71 9.10 10.37
CA LYS A 29 3.13 8.76 10.32
C LYS A 29 3.26 7.28 10.05
N MET A 30 3.99 6.89 9.01
CA MET A 30 4.26 5.49 8.72
C MET A 30 5.06 4.86 9.86
N LEU A 31 4.83 3.56 10.08
CA LEU A 31 5.74 2.76 10.88
C LEU A 31 7.12 2.78 10.23
N SER A 32 8.18 3.08 11.00
CA SER A 32 9.55 3.16 10.47
C SER A 32 9.92 1.94 9.61
N GLU A 33 10.58 2.19 8.48
CA GLU A 33 10.92 1.16 7.47
C GLU A 33 11.49 -0.13 8.08
N ASN A 34 12.51 -0.03 8.95
CA ASN A 34 13.14 -1.21 9.57
C ASN A 34 12.13 -2.08 10.35
N LYS A 35 11.22 -1.45 11.10
CA LYS A 35 10.18 -2.19 11.85
C LYS A 35 9.16 -2.82 10.91
N LEU A 36 8.88 -2.16 9.80
CA LEU A 36 7.95 -2.66 8.79
C LEU A 36 8.55 -3.86 8.05
N GLU A 37 9.84 -3.78 7.69
CA GLU A 37 10.63 -4.88 7.14
C GLU A 37 10.61 -6.10 8.08
N GLU A 38 10.98 -5.93 9.36
CA GLU A 38 10.94 -7.01 10.37
C GLU A 38 9.57 -7.70 10.43
N ARG A 39 8.49 -6.93 10.41
CA ARG A 39 7.12 -7.46 10.48
C ARG A 39 6.68 -8.17 9.21
N ILE A 40 7.06 -7.65 8.04
CA ILE A 40 6.78 -8.31 6.76
C ILE A 40 7.53 -9.64 6.67
N VAL A 41 8.80 -9.68 7.09
CA VAL A 41 9.58 -10.92 7.16
C VAL A 41 8.88 -11.94 8.06
N GLN A 42 8.46 -11.53 9.26
CA GLN A 42 7.72 -12.40 10.17
C GLN A 42 6.41 -12.92 9.56
N TYR A 43 5.62 -12.02 8.96
CA TYR A 43 4.37 -12.36 8.27
C TYR A 43 4.59 -13.42 7.17
N THR A 44 5.58 -13.21 6.28
CA THR A 44 5.87 -14.13 5.17
C THR A 44 6.28 -15.52 5.68
N ILE A 45 7.07 -15.58 6.75
CA ILE A 45 7.46 -16.84 7.40
C ILE A 45 6.25 -17.57 7.99
N GLU A 46 5.40 -16.86 8.75
CA GLU A 46 4.24 -17.44 9.42
C GLU A 46 3.14 -17.87 8.44
N ALA A 47 2.86 -17.03 7.45
CA ALA A 47 1.85 -17.28 6.43
C ALA A 47 2.30 -18.32 5.38
N LYS A 48 3.59 -18.70 5.39
CA LYS A 48 4.22 -19.59 4.39
C LYS A 48 3.95 -19.14 2.96
N THR A 49 3.90 -17.83 2.74
CA THR A 49 3.66 -17.28 1.42
C THR A 49 4.97 -17.20 0.64
N ASN A 50 4.88 -17.31 -0.68
CA ASN A 50 6.01 -17.02 -1.59
C ASN A 50 5.99 -15.53 -2.01
N ASP A 51 5.39 -14.67 -1.18
CA ASP A 51 5.22 -13.26 -1.50
C ASP A 51 6.56 -12.53 -1.49
N GLN A 52 6.64 -11.47 -2.29
CA GLN A 52 7.91 -10.88 -2.65
C GLN A 52 8.16 -9.64 -1.82
N LEU A 53 9.19 -9.71 -0.98
CA LEU A 53 9.88 -8.54 -0.43
C LEU A 53 10.95 -8.11 -1.42
N LEU A 54 10.91 -6.86 -1.85
CA LEU A 54 11.78 -6.29 -2.86
C LEU A 54 12.43 -5.02 -2.29
N PHE A 55 13.63 -4.73 -2.74
CA PHE A 55 14.23 -3.43 -2.59
C PHE A 55 14.29 -2.79 -3.97
N PHE A 56 13.67 -1.62 -4.11
CA PHE A 56 13.77 -0.85 -5.36
C PHE A 56 14.97 0.08 -5.26
N GLU A 57 15.83 0.07 -6.30
CA GLU A 57 17.01 0.92 -6.40
C GLU A 57 16.74 2.01 -7.48
N PRO A 58 16.41 3.26 -7.10
CA PRO A 58 15.94 4.28 -8.04
C PRO A 58 16.96 4.63 -9.12
N GLU A 59 18.25 4.64 -8.77
CA GLU A 59 19.33 4.99 -9.70
C GLU A 59 19.50 3.99 -10.83
N LEU A 60 19.01 2.76 -10.65
CA LEU A 60 19.09 1.70 -11.65
C LEU A 60 17.77 1.47 -12.37
N GLU A 61 16.66 2.05 -11.90
CA GLU A 61 15.27 1.73 -12.33
C GLU A 61 14.97 0.22 -12.28
N VAL A 62 15.74 -0.57 -11.54
CA VAL A 62 15.61 -2.02 -11.46
C VAL A 62 15.01 -2.39 -10.10
N ASN A 63 13.90 -3.12 -10.13
CA ASN A 63 13.46 -3.91 -9.00
C ASN A 63 14.39 -5.11 -8.86
N VAL A 64 15.35 -5.06 -7.94
CA VAL A 64 16.22 -6.21 -7.69
C VAL A 64 15.46 -7.17 -6.80
N LYS A 65 15.04 -8.31 -7.37
CA LYS A 65 14.47 -9.41 -6.59
C LYS A 65 15.53 -9.95 -5.66
N ARG A 66 15.38 -9.72 -4.36
CA ARG A 66 16.23 -10.31 -3.34
C ARG A 66 15.37 -11.23 -2.49
N ASP A 67 15.81 -12.48 -2.39
CA ASP A 67 15.12 -13.49 -1.60
C ASP A 67 15.04 -13.00 -0.15
N THR A 68 13.86 -13.12 0.46
CA THR A 68 13.55 -12.78 1.86
C THR A 68 14.53 -13.41 2.88
N TYR A 69 15.35 -14.37 2.41
CA TYR A 69 16.28 -15.18 3.17
C TYR A 69 17.78 -14.86 2.95
N TYR A 70 18.16 -13.89 2.11
CA TYR A 70 19.58 -13.56 1.84
C TYR A 70 20.04 -12.17 2.33
N HIS A 71 21.24 -12.18 2.92
CA HIS A 71 21.74 -11.30 3.99
C HIS A 71 22.38 -9.95 3.61
N ILE A 72 22.05 -9.32 2.48
CA ILE A 72 22.62 -7.98 2.18
C ILE A 72 21.52 -7.01 1.75
N ARG A 73 21.02 -6.28 2.75
CA ARG A 73 20.23 -5.06 2.54
C ARG A 73 21.07 -4.08 1.71
N PRO A 74 20.57 -3.57 0.58
CA PRO A 74 21.25 -2.48 -0.10
C PRO A 74 21.27 -1.24 0.80
N PRO A 75 22.21 -0.30 0.62
CA PRO A 75 22.21 0.94 1.39
C PRO A 75 20.84 1.62 1.33
N SER A 76 20.33 2.08 2.47
CA SER A 76 19.04 2.80 2.54
C SER A 76 19.06 4.12 1.78
N GLU A 77 20.24 4.64 1.47
CA GLU A 77 20.45 5.82 0.63
C GLU A 77 20.11 5.55 -0.84
N THR A 78 20.20 4.30 -1.28
CA THR A 78 20.04 3.90 -2.68
C THR A 78 18.89 2.93 -2.90
N SER A 79 18.14 2.58 -1.85
CA SER A 79 17.05 1.62 -1.96
C SER A 79 15.96 1.83 -0.91
N TYR A 80 14.74 1.41 -1.24
CA TYR A 80 13.62 1.40 -0.28
C TYR A 80 12.80 0.11 -0.35
N LEU A 81 12.12 -0.17 0.75
CA LEU A 81 11.29 -1.34 0.97
C LEU A 81 10.04 -1.31 0.08
N VAL A 82 9.87 -2.37 -0.71
CA VAL A 82 8.66 -2.66 -1.47
C VAL A 82 8.18 -4.06 -1.12
N PHE A 83 6.92 -4.20 -0.71
CA PHE A 83 6.29 -5.49 -0.53
C PHE A 83 5.01 -5.57 -1.34
N THR A 84 4.83 -6.65 -2.08
CA THR A 84 3.64 -6.87 -2.89
C THR A 84 3.11 -8.29 -2.74
N GLN A 85 1.80 -8.42 -2.63
CA GLN A 85 1.09 -9.70 -2.55
C GLN A 85 -0.11 -9.67 -3.47
N SER A 86 -0.21 -10.67 -4.37
CA SER A 86 -1.35 -10.80 -5.28
C SER A 86 -2.60 -11.20 -4.51
N ILE A 87 -3.71 -10.52 -4.77
CA ILE A 87 -4.99 -10.73 -4.10
C ILE A 87 -6.00 -11.24 -5.13
N SER A 88 -6.64 -12.36 -4.81
CA SER A 88 -7.64 -12.99 -5.69
C SER A 88 -9.00 -12.96 -5.01
N GLY A 89 -9.92 -12.14 -5.51
CA GLY A 89 -11.27 -12.03 -4.97
C GLY A 89 -12.33 -11.95 -6.06
N PRO A 90 -13.53 -12.55 -5.85
CA PRO A 90 -14.64 -12.46 -6.80
C PRO A 90 -15.31 -11.08 -6.78
N SER A 91 -15.03 -10.26 -5.77
CA SER A 91 -15.59 -8.92 -5.57
C SER A 91 -14.58 -8.00 -4.92
N PHE A 92 -14.77 -6.69 -5.04
CA PHE A 92 -13.94 -5.71 -4.36
C PHE A 92 -14.05 -5.76 -2.84
N THR A 93 -15.23 -6.06 -2.30
CA THR A 93 -15.41 -6.23 -0.86
C THR A 93 -14.56 -7.38 -0.32
N ASN A 94 -14.44 -8.48 -1.07
CA ASN A 94 -13.56 -9.59 -0.69
C ASN A 94 -12.09 -9.17 -0.72
N VAL A 95 -11.67 -8.46 -1.78
CA VAL A 95 -10.31 -7.95 -1.94
C VAL A 95 -9.96 -6.98 -0.82
N GLU A 96 -10.84 -6.04 -0.50
CA GLU A 96 -10.66 -5.08 0.59
C GLU A 96 -10.48 -5.80 1.94
N ASN A 97 -11.36 -6.73 2.28
CA ASN A 97 -11.27 -7.49 3.53
C ASN A 97 -9.97 -8.29 3.63
N GLU A 98 -9.53 -8.91 2.52
CA GLU A 98 -8.27 -9.64 2.46
C GLU A 98 -7.06 -8.70 2.66
N CYS A 99 -7.04 -7.57 1.96
CA CYS A 99 -6.01 -6.55 2.13
C CYS A 99 -5.93 -6.02 3.58
N LEU A 100 -7.08 -5.73 4.20
CA LEU A 100 -7.11 -5.29 5.59
C LEU A 100 -6.62 -6.39 6.53
N SER A 101 -6.99 -7.65 6.29
CA SER A 101 -6.49 -8.78 7.09
C SER A 101 -4.97 -8.94 6.98
N ILE A 102 -4.41 -8.77 5.78
CA ILE A 102 -2.95 -8.78 5.57
C ILE A 102 -2.31 -7.60 6.31
N ALA A 103 -2.88 -6.40 6.18
CA ALA A 103 -2.38 -5.20 6.84
C ALA A 103 -2.34 -5.35 8.37
N GLU A 104 -3.38 -5.95 8.96
CA GLU A 104 -3.43 -6.26 10.39
C GLU A 104 -2.41 -7.31 10.80
N SER A 105 -2.22 -8.35 9.98
CA SER A 105 -1.25 -9.42 10.25
C SER A 105 0.18 -8.90 10.21
N ILE A 106 0.51 -8.05 9.23
CA ILE A 106 1.79 -7.34 9.17
C ILE A 106 1.87 -6.28 10.27
N GLY A 107 0.74 -5.72 10.71
CA GLY A 107 0.72 -4.59 11.63
C GLY A 107 1.23 -3.29 11.00
N THR A 108 1.01 -3.10 9.70
CA THR A 108 1.25 -1.81 9.03
C THR A 108 0.13 -0.83 9.36
N ASN A 109 0.39 0.46 9.18
CA ASN A 109 -0.62 1.52 9.26
C ASN A 109 -0.88 2.22 7.92
N GLY A 110 -0.29 1.74 6.83
CA GLY A 110 -0.53 2.24 5.48
C GLY A 110 -0.21 1.20 4.42
N PHE A 111 -1.00 1.18 3.35
CA PHE A 111 -0.77 0.38 2.16
C PHE A 111 -1.53 0.95 0.95
N ILE A 112 -1.21 0.47 -0.26
CA ILE A 112 -1.88 0.80 -1.50
C ILE A 112 -2.51 -0.49 -2.07
N LEU A 113 -3.76 -0.39 -2.50
CA LEU A 113 -4.37 -1.41 -3.36
C LEU A 113 -4.08 -1.06 -4.82
N LEU A 114 -3.39 -1.94 -5.52
CA LEU A 114 -3.18 -1.86 -6.96
C LEU A 114 -4.28 -2.64 -7.68
N LYS A 115 -4.74 -2.12 -8.81
CA LYS A 115 -5.63 -2.80 -9.76
C LYS A 115 -4.95 -2.82 -11.12
N ASN A 116 -4.70 -4.01 -11.67
CA ASN A 116 -3.93 -4.20 -12.90
C ASN A 116 -2.57 -3.46 -12.85
N LYS A 117 -1.86 -3.59 -11.73
CA LYS A 117 -0.57 -2.93 -11.43
C LYS A 117 -0.60 -1.40 -11.32
N ALA A 118 -1.76 -0.76 -11.46
CA ALA A 118 -1.91 0.68 -11.25
C ALA A 118 -2.43 0.98 -9.83
N PRO A 119 -1.91 2.01 -9.13
CA PRO A 119 -2.47 2.47 -7.87
C PRO A 119 -3.94 2.84 -8.00
N CYS A 120 -4.78 2.28 -7.13
CA CYS A 120 -6.23 2.50 -7.15
C CYS A 120 -6.68 3.30 -5.92
N VAL A 121 -6.36 2.81 -4.72
CA VAL A 121 -6.66 3.48 -3.45
C VAL A 121 -5.50 3.30 -2.48
N ALA A 122 -5.32 4.28 -1.59
CA ALA A 122 -4.46 4.15 -0.42
C ALA A 122 -5.34 3.87 0.80
N PHE A 123 -4.91 2.97 1.66
CA PHE A 123 -5.52 2.71 2.96
C PHE A 123 -4.56 3.17 4.05
N LEU A 124 -5.10 3.80 5.09
CA LEU A 124 -4.35 4.22 6.26
C LEU A 124 -5.09 3.93 7.55
N LYS A 125 -4.34 3.61 8.60
CA LYS A 125 -4.88 3.34 9.93
C LYS A 125 -4.63 4.53 10.86
N LYS A 126 -5.70 5.16 11.33
CA LYS A 126 -5.68 6.26 12.30
C LYS A 126 -6.63 5.95 13.45
N ASP A 127 -6.18 6.16 14.68
CA ASP A 127 -6.96 5.90 15.89
C ASP A 127 -7.62 4.50 15.93
N LYS A 128 -6.86 3.49 15.50
CA LYS A 128 -7.27 2.07 15.38
C LYS A 128 -8.37 1.79 14.35
N ARG A 129 -8.71 2.75 13.49
CA ARG A 129 -9.66 2.60 12.38
C ARG A 129 -8.95 2.72 11.05
N TRP A 130 -9.38 1.94 10.08
CA TRP A 130 -8.93 2.07 8.70
C TRP A 130 -9.78 3.10 7.99
N TYR A 131 -9.12 3.89 7.16
CA TYR A 131 -9.73 4.79 6.20
C TYR A 131 -9.11 4.53 4.84
N TRP A 132 -9.86 4.81 3.78
CA TRP A 132 -9.31 4.83 2.44
C TRP A 132 -9.27 6.24 1.88
N LEU A 133 -8.36 6.42 0.93
CA LEU A 133 -8.19 7.59 0.11
C LEU A 133 -8.19 7.14 -1.35
N PRO A 134 -8.91 7.84 -2.22
CA PRO A 134 -8.87 7.58 -3.65
C PRO A 134 -7.48 7.95 -4.20
N LEU A 135 -6.96 7.19 -5.15
CA LEU A 135 -5.79 7.57 -5.98
C LEU A 135 -6.16 7.70 -7.47
N GLN A 136 -7.44 7.46 -7.77
CA GLN A 136 -8.05 7.58 -9.09
C GLN A 136 -9.38 8.35 -8.96
N PRO A 137 -9.96 8.86 -10.05
CA PRO A 137 -11.26 9.51 -10.01
C PRO A 137 -12.34 8.60 -9.39
N TYR A 138 -13.21 9.16 -8.54
CA TYR A 138 -14.26 8.40 -7.84
C TYR A 138 -15.13 7.54 -8.76
N SER A 139 -15.40 8.01 -9.99
CA SER A 139 -16.19 7.27 -10.98
C SER A 139 -15.54 5.97 -11.48
N GLN A 140 -14.23 5.81 -11.26
CA GLN A 140 -13.46 4.62 -11.66
C GLN A 140 -13.23 3.67 -10.47
N LEU A 141 -13.61 4.10 -9.27
CA LEU A 141 -13.38 3.35 -8.04
C LEU A 141 -14.53 2.38 -7.76
N PRO A 142 -14.21 1.22 -7.18
CA PRO A 142 -15.22 0.33 -6.64
C PRO A 142 -15.92 0.95 -5.43
N VAL A 143 -17.08 0.39 -5.08
CA VAL A 143 -17.71 0.68 -3.79
C VAL A 143 -16.90 0.00 -2.69
N MET A 144 -16.36 0.80 -1.76
CA MET A 144 -15.62 0.34 -0.59
C MET A 144 -16.54 0.20 0.64
N GLN A 145 -16.18 -0.69 1.56
CA GLN A 145 -16.86 -0.83 2.86
C GLN A 145 -16.26 0.07 3.94
N THR A 146 -14.94 0.28 3.90
CA THR A 146 -14.21 1.13 4.84
C THR A 146 -14.62 2.59 4.64
N GLU A 147 -14.53 3.39 5.70
CA GLU A 147 -14.85 4.81 5.64
C GLU A 147 -13.82 5.58 4.81
N LEU A 148 -14.30 6.55 4.02
CA LEU A 148 -13.44 7.52 3.34
C LEU A 148 -12.80 8.44 4.39
N LEU A 149 -11.52 8.78 4.24
CA LEU A 149 -10.88 9.71 5.15
C LEU A 149 -11.56 11.10 5.08
N PRO A 150 -11.91 11.73 6.22
CA PRO A 150 -12.51 13.06 6.22
C PRO A 150 -11.60 14.14 5.63
N PHE A 151 -12.14 15.03 4.79
CA PHE A 151 -11.37 16.11 4.15
C PHE A 151 -10.62 17.01 5.13
N GLY A 152 -11.18 17.27 6.31
CA GLY A 152 -10.52 18.10 7.34
C GLY A 152 -9.21 17.50 7.86
N GLU A 153 -8.97 16.21 7.63
CA GLU A 153 -7.74 15.50 7.99
C GLU A 153 -6.65 15.59 6.92
N ILE A 154 -6.96 16.15 5.75
CA ILE A 154 -6.03 16.37 4.65
C ILE A 154 -5.42 17.78 4.80
N ASN A 155 -4.14 17.94 4.48
CA ASN A 155 -3.47 19.24 4.45
C ASN A 155 -3.95 20.04 3.22
N GLU A 156 -4.65 21.14 3.49
CA GLU A 156 -5.15 22.07 2.48
C GLU A 156 -3.96 22.81 1.85
N GLY A 157 -3.56 22.39 0.64
CA GLY A 157 -2.38 22.88 -0.06
C GLY A 157 -1.76 21.83 -0.99
N GLU A 158 -2.01 20.55 -0.72
CA GLU A 158 -1.53 19.46 -1.56
C GLU A 158 -2.44 19.27 -2.78
N GLU A 159 -1.97 19.74 -3.94
CA GLU A 159 -2.66 19.60 -5.24
C GLU A 159 -3.02 18.16 -5.55
N PHE A 160 -2.22 17.21 -5.04
CA PHE A 160 -2.42 15.77 -5.15
C PHE A 160 -3.86 15.35 -4.78
N PHE A 161 -4.46 16.02 -3.78
CA PHE A 161 -5.81 15.74 -3.32
C PHE A 161 -6.88 16.74 -3.79
N THR A 162 -6.48 17.87 -4.38
CA THR A 162 -7.45 18.89 -4.86
C THR A 162 -8.29 18.42 -6.06
N THR A 163 -7.82 17.42 -6.80
CA THR A 163 -8.58 16.80 -7.89
C THR A 163 -9.77 15.97 -7.37
N PHE A 164 -9.77 15.56 -6.09
CA PHE A 164 -10.87 14.79 -5.48
C PHE A 164 -12.17 15.59 -5.30
N LEU A 165 -12.11 16.91 -5.47
CA LEU A 165 -13.26 17.81 -5.31
C LEU A 165 -13.77 18.40 -6.62
N LYS A 166 -13.18 18.02 -7.77
CA LYS A 166 -13.70 18.37 -9.11
C LYS A 166 -14.44 17.18 -9.71
N THR A 167 -15.56 16.82 -9.11
CA THR A 167 -16.64 16.05 -9.75
C THR A 167 -17.95 16.77 -9.50
#